data_AF-A0A968MML6-F1
#
_entry.id   AF-A0A968MML6-F1
#
_cell.length_a   1.000
_cell.length_b   1.000
_cell.length_c   1.000
_cell.angle_alpha   90.00
_cell.angle_beta   90.00
_cell.angle_gamma   90.00
#
_symmetry.space_group_name_H-M   'P 1'
#
loop_
_entity.id
_entity.type
_entity.pdbx_description
1 polymer ?
#
loop_
_entity_poly.entity_id
_entity_poly.type
_entity_poly.pdbx_seq_one_letter_code
_entity_poly.pdbx_strand_id
1 'polypeptide(L)'
;SSRPRRVHRVDLEKAGFASAARVIEGGLREGRTYDVHVELRAVPTVHLSPVEADVFVNGRLVGHGQSVPLEALPEEGPVQVRIRAEGYEPVERRWSSARDVPEKFDVTLAASE
;
A
#
# COMPACT_ATOMS: atom_id res chain seq x y z
N SER A 1 -34.94 -6.87 24.25
CA SER A 1 -34.55 -5.60 23.62
C SER A 1 -33.03 -5.57 23.52
N SER A 2 -32.47 -5.73 22.32
CA SER A 2 -31.03 -5.65 22.05
C SER A 2 -30.70 -4.20 21.71
N ARG A 3 -29.90 -3.51 22.54
CA ARG A 3 -29.41 -2.17 22.21
C ARG A 3 -28.38 -2.31 21.08
N PRO A 4 -28.40 -1.46 20.04
CA PRO A 4 -27.41 -1.52 18.98
C PRO A 4 -26.01 -1.36 19.60
N ARG A 5 -25.09 -2.27 19.27
CA ARG A 5 -23.68 -2.12 19.62
C ARG A 5 -23.19 -0.84 18.96
N ARG A 6 -22.83 0.19 19.76
CA ARG A 6 -22.09 1.34 19.25
C ARG A 6 -20.69 0.86 18.89
N VAL A 7 -20.30 1.13 17.66
CA VAL A 7 -18.98 0.82 17.13
C VAL A 7 -18.36 2.15 16.69
N HIS A 8 -17.13 2.40 17.11
CA HIS A 8 -16.35 3.53 16.61
C HIS A 8 -15.15 2.99 15.85
N ARG A 9 -14.93 3.54 14.66
CA ARG A 9 -13.74 3.29 13.87
C ARG A 9 -12.79 4.47 14.05
N VAL A 10 -11.54 4.17 14.32
CA VAL A 10 -10.44 5.13 14.40
C VAL A 10 -9.52 4.85 13.23
N ASP A 11 -9.46 5.79 12.28
CA ASP A 11 -8.52 5.77 11.17
C ASP A 11 -7.27 6.56 11.56
N LEU A 12 -6.11 6.01 11.24
CA LEU A 12 -4.79 6.52 11.60
C LEU A 12 -3.96 6.68 10.32
N GLU A 13 -3.54 7.90 10.07
CA GLU A 13 -2.77 8.27 8.88
C GLU A 13 -1.44 8.92 9.28
N LYS A 14 -0.37 8.51 8.61
CA LYS A 14 0.96 9.13 8.75
C LYS A 14 1.68 9.06 7.42
N ALA A 15 2.16 10.20 6.93
CA ALA A 15 2.87 10.28 5.64
C ALA A 15 4.03 9.28 5.58
N GLY A 16 4.13 8.54 4.47
CA GLY A 16 5.13 7.47 4.25
C GLY A 16 4.79 6.12 4.89
N PHE A 17 3.65 6.00 5.56
CA PHE A 17 3.17 4.75 6.16
C PHE A 17 1.78 4.39 5.64
N ALA A 18 1.50 3.10 5.57
CA ALA A 18 0.17 2.61 5.22
C ALA A 18 -0.86 3.05 6.27
N SER A 19 -2.04 3.45 5.81
CA SER A 19 -3.17 3.77 6.70
C SER A 19 -3.54 2.57 7.56
N ALA A 20 -3.87 2.80 8.82
CA ALA A 20 -4.35 1.76 9.72
C ALA A 20 -5.72 2.13 10.28
N ALA A 21 -6.57 1.12 10.50
CA ALA A 21 -7.85 1.29 11.15
C ALA A 21 -7.96 0.41 12.40
N ARG A 22 -8.66 0.92 13.41
CA ARG A 22 -9.00 0.18 14.63
C ARG A 22 -10.47 0.34 14.95
N VAL A 23 -11.11 -0.77 15.32
CA VAL A 23 -12.52 -0.82 15.68
C VAL A 23 -12.63 -0.97 17.19
N ILE A 24 -13.29 -0.03 17.83
CA ILE A 24 -13.57 -0.06 19.27
C ILE A 24 -15.02 -0.52 19.46
N GLU A 25 -15.18 -1.77 19.90
CA GLU A 25 -16.47 -2.34 20.23
C GLU A 25 -17.00 -1.79 21.56
N GLY A 26 -18.31 -1.50 21.63
CA GLY A 26 -18.97 -1.08 22.87
C GLY A 26 -19.01 0.43 23.11
N GLY A 27 -18.49 1.22 22.17
CA GLY A 27 -18.57 2.68 22.18
C GLY A 27 -17.44 3.36 22.96
N LEU A 28 -17.08 4.56 22.53
CA LEU A 28 -16.25 5.46 23.33
C LEU A 28 -17.11 6.02 24.46
N ARG A 29 -16.56 6.05 25.68
CA ARG A 29 -17.20 6.62 26.87
C ARG A 29 -16.45 7.87 27.30
N GLU A 30 -17.20 8.89 27.70
CA GLU A 30 -16.65 10.14 28.23
C GLU A 30 -15.79 9.87 29.48
N GLY A 31 -14.67 10.59 29.61
CA GLY A 31 -13.74 10.45 30.73
C GLY A 31 -12.91 9.17 30.76
N ARG A 32 -12.94 8.33 29.70
CA ARG A 32 -12.11 7.13 29.58
C ARG A 32 -10.96 7.36 28.62
N THR A 33 -9.77 6.91 29.02
CA THR A 33 -8.60 6.79 28.14
C THR A 33 -8.61 5.43 27.48
N TYR A 34 -8.29 5.39 26.18
CA TYR A 34 -8.18 4.16 25.40
C TYR A 34 -6.81 4.13 24.74
N ASP A 35 -6.06 3.05 24.98
CA ASP A 35 -4.76 2.84 24.34
C ASP A 35 -4.96 2.15 23.00
N VAL A 36 -4.51 2.80 21.93
CA VAL A 36 -4.56 2.26 20.57
C VAL A 36 -3.14 1.97 20.11
N HIS A 37 -2.83 0.69 19.92
CA HIS A 37 -1.55 0.25 19.38
C HIS A 37 -1.71 -0.12 17.90
N VAL A 38 -0.85 0.49 17.08
CA VAL A 38 -0.75 0.21 15.64
C VAL A 38 0.71 -0.01 15.28
N GLU A 39 0.95 -1.08 14.54
CA GLU A 39 2.23 -1.30 13.88
C GLU A 39 2.22 -0.53 12.57
N LEU A 40 3.13 0.44 12.44
CA LEU A 40 3.28 1.21 11.23
C LEU A 40 4.03 0.40 10.18
N ARG A 41 3.52 0.43 8.95
CA ARG A 41 4.14 -0.23 7.81
C ARG A 41 4.59 0.82 6.82
N ALA A 42 5.89 0.88 6.53
CA ALA A 42 6.40 1.78 5.50
C ALA A 42 5.75 1.45 4.14
N VAL A 43 5.48 2.48 3.35
CA VAL A 43 4.99 2.32 1.97
C VAL A 43 6.20 2.14 1.05
N PRO A 44 6.36 0.98 0.40
CA PRO A 44 7.46 0.78 -0.53
C PRO A 44 7.41 1.75 -1.70
N THR A 45 8.56 2.13 -2.25
CA THR A 45 8.67 2.99 -3.43
C THR A 45 9.43 2.28 -4.54
N VAL A 46 8.90 2.32 -5.76
CA VAL A 46 9.62 1.88 -6.96
C VAL A 46 10.20 3.10 -7.69
N HIS A 47 11.46 3.01 -8.09
CA HIS A 47 12.12 3.99 -8.93
C HIS A 47 12.30 3.45 -10.34
N LEU A 48 11.93 4.23 -11.34
CA LEU A 48 11.82 3.83 -12.74
C LEU A 48 12.75 4.68 -13.59
N SER A 49 13.49 4.01 -14.47
CA SER A 49 14.42 4.62 -15.41
C SER A 49 14.33 3.91 -16.76
N PRO A 50 14.52 4.60 -17.90
CA PRO A 50 14.80 6.03 -18.03
C PRO A 50 13.56 6.92 -18.07
N VAL A 51 12.36 6.34 -18.20
CA VAL A 51 11.10 7.07 -18.43
C VAL A 51 10.13 6.92 -17.26
N GLU A 52 9.13 7.80 -17.23
CA GLU A 52 7.93 7.61 -16.43
C GLU A 52 7.16 6.38 -16.92
N ALA A 53 6.54 5.64 -16.00
CA ALA A 53 5.78 4.45 -16.33
C ALA A 53 4.56 4.29 -15.42
N ASP A 54 3.55 3.59 -15.94
CA ASP A 54 2.41 3.14 -15.16
C ASP A 54 2.80 1.95 -14.30
N VAL A 55 2.51 2.04 -13.01
CA VAL A 55 2.76 0.98 -12.04
C VAL A 55 1.44 0.40 -11.58
N PHE A 56 1.32 -0.92 -11.69
CA PHE A 56 0.16 -1.69 -11.27
C PHE A 56 0.54 -2.63 -10.13
N VAL A 57 -0.27 -2.68 -9.08
CA VAL A 57 -0.19 -3.68 -8.01
C VAL A 57 -1.41 -4.58 -8.13
N ASN A 58 -1.20 -5.89 -8.29
CA ASN A 58 -2.27 -6.90 -8.44
C ASN A 58 -3.32 -6.50 -9.48
N GLY A 59 -2.87 -5.93 -10.60
CA GLY A 59 -3.72 -5.47 -11.70
C GLY A 59 -4.35 -4.08 -11.53
N ARG A 60 -4.25 -3.47 -10.34
CA ARG A 60 -4.76 -2.10 -10.08
C ARG A 60 -3.66 -1.07 -10.35
N LEU A 61 -3.95 -0.04 -11.14
CA LEU A 61 -3.05 1.11 -11.31
C LEU A 61 -2.87 1.82 -9.96
N VAL A 62 -1.63 1.98 -9.51
CA VAL A 62 -1.30 2.68 -8.26
C VAL A 62 -0.69 4.05 -8.48
N GLY A 63 -0.09 4.28 -9.65
CA GLY A 63 0.47 5.57 -10.00
C GLY A 63 1.21 5.55 -11.32
N HIS A 64 1.63 6.73 -11.74
CA HIS A 64 2.44 7.01 -12.92
C HIS A 64 3.60 7.92 -12.52
N GLY A 65 4.80 7.66 -13.03
CA GLY A 65 5.97 8.53 -12.82
C GLY A 65 7.29 7.77 -12.76
N GLN A 66 8.39 8.47 -12.44
CA GLN A 66 9.72 7.86 -12.23
C GLN A 66 9.94 7.39 -10.78
N SER A 67 9.09 7.79 -9.84
CA SER A 67 9.16 7.40 -8.43
C SER A 67 7.74 7.20 -7.93
N VAL A 68 7.31 5.96 -7.74
CA VAL A 68 5.92 5.64 -7.44
C VAL A 68 5.82 4.91 -6.09
N PRO A 69 5.13 5.50 -5.09
CA PRO A 69 4.82 4.79 -3.84
C PRO A 69 3.75 3.72 -4.07
N LEU A 70 3.95 2.54 -3.49
CA LEU A 70 3.06 1.39 -3.60
C LEU A 70 2.03 1.40 -2.45
N GLU A 71 1.14 2.40 -2.42
CA GLU A 71 0.17 2.62 -1.33
C GLU A 71 -0.90 1.53 -1.19
N ALA A 72 -0.97 0.62 -2.17
CA ALA A 72 -2.06 -0.33 -2.37
C ALA A 72 -1.68 -1.80 -2.12
N LEU A 73 -0.65 -2.06 -1.31
CA LEU A 73 -0.25 -3.45 -1.07
C LEU A 73 -1.35 -4.20 -0.29
N PRO A 74 -1.65 -5.46 -0.67
CA PRO A 74 -2.59 -6.28 0.08
C PRO A 74 -2.08 -6.56 1.50
N GLU A 75 -2.98 -6.64 2.47
CA GLU A 75 -2.63 -6.99 3.86
C GLU A 75 -2.07 -8.42 3.96
N GLU A 76 -2.62 -9.33 3.15
CA GLU A 76 -2.24 -10.75 3.09
C GLU A 76 -2.17 -11.24 1.64
N GLY A 77 -1.36 -12.27 1.42
CA GLY A 77 -1.22 -12.91 0.11
C GLY A 77 -0.20 -12.24 -0.82
N PRO A 78 -0.05 -12.79 -2.05
CA PRO A 78 1.02 -12.40 -2.95
C PRO A 78 0.85 -10.99 -3.51
N VAL A 79 1.99 -10.37 -3.81
CA VAL A 79 2.08 -9.07 -4.46
C VAL A 79 2.69 -9.25 -5.85
N GLN A 80 1.98 -8.81 -6.87
CA GLN A 80 2.48 -8.68 -8.23
C GLN A 80 2.56 -7.20 -8.59
N VAL A 81 3.77 -6.69 -8.85
CA VAL A 81 3.99 -5.36 -9.41
C VAL A 81 4.25 -5.50 -10.90
N ARG A 82 3.44 -4.85 -11.72
CA ARG A 82 3.61 -4.79 -13.17
C ARG A 82 3.84 -3.34 -13.58
N ILE A 83 4.88 -3.09 -14.38
CA ILE A 83 5.29 -1.76 -14.82
C ILE A 83 5.17 -1.70 -16.34
N ARG A 84 4.58 -0.61 -16.86
CA ARG A 84 4.35 -0.42 -18.29
C ARG A 84 4.66 1.01 -18.71
N ALA A 85 5.42 1.17 -19.78
CA ALA A 85 5.60 2.45 -20.47
C ALA A 85 5.48 2.23 -21.98
N GLU A 86 5.00 3.24 -22.69
CA GLU A 86 4.88 3.19 -24.15
C GLU A 86 6.27 3.09 -24.80
N GLY A 87 6.45 2.13 -25.71
CA GLY A 87 7.74 1.88 -26.37
C GLY A 87 8.77 1.11 -25.52
N TYR A 88 8.35 0.55 -24.37
CA TYR A 88 9.22 -0.25 -23.48
C TYR A 88 8.59 -1.60 -23.14
N GLU A 89 9.46 -2.59 -22.94
CA GLU A 89 9.07 -3.93 -22.51
C GLU A 89 8.49 -3.90 -21.09
N PRO A 90 7.33 -4.53 -20.85
CA PRO A 90 6.72 -4.55 -19.54
C PRO A 90 7.54 -5.39 -18.56
N VAL A 91 7.76 -4.84 -17.36
CA VAL A 91 8.46 -5.56 -16.27
C VAL A 91 7.44 -6.05 -15.24
N GLU A 92 7.64 -7.28 -14.77
CA GLU A 92 6.84 -7.86 -13.71
C GLU A 92 7.71 -8.38 -12.55
N ARG A 93 7.31 -8.07 -11.33
CA ARG A 93 7.93 -8.55 -10.08
C ARG A 93 6.87 -9.19 -9.19
N ARG A 94 7.23 -10.27 -8.50
CA ARG A 94 6.34 -11.00 -7.62
C ARG A 94 7.00 -11.27 -6.27
N TRP A 95 6.20 -11.16 -5.22
CA TRP A 95 6.57 -11.46 -3.85
C TRP A 95 5.46 -12.28 -3.18
N SER A 96 5.84 -13.13 -2.23
CA SER A 96 4.91 -14.01 -1.51
C SER A 96 3.96 -13.23 -0.59
N SER A 97 4.44 -12.12 -0.04
CA SER A 97 3.67 -11.22 0.80
C SER A 97 4.12 -9.77 0.62
N ALA A 98 3.29 -8.84 1.08
CA ALA A 98 3.68 -7.44 1.12
C ALA A 98 4.95 -7.19 1.95
N ARG A 99 5.27 -8.06 2.93
CA ARG A 99 6.44 -7.93 3.82
C ARG A 99 7.75 -8.24 3.11
N ASP A 100 7.69 -8.98 2.02
CA ASP A 100 8.85 -9.34 1.22
C ASP A 100 9.17 -8.29 0.15
N VAL A 101 8.28 -7.31 -0.06
CA VAL A 101 8.52 -6.17 -0.96
C VAL A 101 9.56 -5.25 -0.31
N PRO A 102 10.71 -5.01 -0.95
CA PRO A 102 11.72 -4.09 -0.43
C PRO A 102 11.14 -2.70 -0.25
N GLU A 103 11.56 -1.98 0.80
CA GLU A 103 11.12 -0.59 1.03
C GLU A 103 11.40 0.31 -0.18
N LYS A 104 12.50 0.05 -0.90
CA LYS A 104 12.85 0.72 -2.15
C LYS A 104 13.47 -0.27 -3.12
N PHE A 105 13.15 -0.14 -4.40
CA PHE A 105 13.81 -0.88 -5.46
C PHE A 105 13.77 -0.13 -6.79
N ASP A 106 14.83 -0.30 -7.57
CA ASP A 106 15.00 0.31 -8.89
C ASP A 106 14.61 -0.68 -10.00
N VAL A 107 14.00 -0.14 -11.06
CA VAL A 107 13.69 -0.88 -12.29
C VAL A 107 14.12 -0.06 -13.49
N THR A 108 14.98 -0.67 -14.31
CA THR A 108 15.34 -0.15 -15.62
C THR A 108 14.47 -0.83 -16.68
N LEU A 109 13.76 -0.04 -17.47
CA LEU A 109 12.95 -0.49 -18.59
C LEU A 109 13.81 -0.58 -19.85
N ALA A 110 13.67 -1.69 -20.59
CA ALA A 110 14.28 -1.86 -21.90
C ALA A 110 13.30 -1.39 -22.98
N ALA A 111 13.79 -0.69 -24.00
CA ALA A 111 12.96 -0.32 -25.15
C ALA A 111 12.43 -1.59 -25.84
N SER A 112 11.19 -1.54 -26.30
CA SER A 112 10.63 -2.58 -27.17
C SER A 112 11.25 -2.47 -28.57
N GLU A 113 11.56 -3.61 -29.18
CA GLU A 113 12.10 -3.69 -30.55
C GLU A 113 11.07 -3.33 -31.63
#